data_AF-A0A1X0QI22-F1
#
_entry.id   AF-A0A1X0QI22-F1
#
_cell.length_a   1.000
_cell.length_b   1.000
_cell.length_c   1.000
_cell.angle_alpha   90.00
_cell.angle_beta   90.00
_cell.angle_gamma   90.00
#
_symmetry.space_group_name_H-M   'P 1'
#
loop_
_entity.id
_entity.type
_entity.pdbx_description
1 polymer ?
#
loop_
_entity_poly.entity_id
_entity_poly.type
_entity_poly.pdbx_seq_one_letter_code
_entity_poly.pdbx_strand_id
1 'polypeptide(L)' 'MLWGCFSYNGVGKIEVVKGNMTVMSYTQILKRNLLLSVKKLNMGDDFIFQQDNDPKHKASFTNNFF' A
#
# COMPACT_ATOMS: atom_id res chain seq x y z
N MET A 1 4.46 -8.83 -10.99
CA MET A 1 4.26 -8.92 -9.53
C MET A 1 2.90 -8.34 -9.19
N LEU A 2 2.29 -8.71 -8.07
CA LEU A 2 1.05 -8.09 -7.59
C LEU A 2 1.33 -7.30 -6.33
N TRP A 3 0.73 -6.12 -6.22
CA TRP A 3 0.52 -5.47 -4.94
C TRP A 3 -0.95 -5.64 -4.56
N GLY A 4 -1.22 -5.89 -3.29
CA GLY A 4 -2.58 -5.93 -2.78
C GLY A 4 -2.58 -5.76 -1.27
N CYS A 5 -3.75 -5.43 -0.74
CA CYS A 5 -3.99 -5.35 0.70
C CYS A 5 -5.33 -5.97 1.07
N PHE A 6 -5.49 -6.30 2.34
CA PHE A 6 -6.71 -6.86 2.91
C PHE A 6 -6.83 -6.46 4.39
N SER A 7 -8.02 -6.63 4.94
CA SER A 7 -8.29 -6.53 6.37
C SER A 7 -9.28 -7.60 6.80
N TYR A 8 -9.70 -7.57 8.07
CA TYR A 8 -10.81 -8.40 8.55
C TYR A 8 -12.08 -8.25 7.69
N ASN A 9 -12.36 -7.06 7.16
CA ASN A 9 -13.53 -6.77 6.34
C ASN A 9 -13.41 -7.28 4.88
N GLY A 10 -12.29 -7.92 4.53
CA GLY A 10 -12.08 -8.57 3.24
C GLY A 10 -10.93 -7.99 2.42
N VAL A 11 -11.03 -8.11 1.10
CA VAL A 11 -9.94 -7.78 0.17
C VAL A 11 -10.04 -6.33 -0.33
N GLY A 12 -8.94 -5.60 -0.19
CA GLY A 12 -8.75 -4.24 -0.68
C GLY A 12 -8.59 -4.15 -2.19
N LYS A 13 -7.79 -3.18 -2.65
CA LYS A 13 -7.39 -3.09 -4.06
C LYS A 13 -6.23 -4.05 -4.34
N ILE A 14 -6.17 -4.52 -5.58
CA ILE A 14 -5.07 -5.31 -6.13
C ILE A 14 -4.60 -4.59 -7.40
N GLU A 15 -3.29 -4.38 -7.55
CA GLU A 15 -2.67 -3.76 -8.72
C GLU A 15 -1.60 -4.69 -9.31
N VAL A 16 -1.62 -4.83 -10.64
CA VAL A 16 -0.55 -5.50 -11.38
C VAL A 16 0.64 -4.57 -11.51
N VAL A 17 1.76 -4.97 -10.90
CA VAL A 17 3.03 -4.24 -10.97
C VAL A 17 3.83 -4.75 -12.15
N LYS A 18 4.02 -3.86 -13.13
CA LYS A 18 4.82 -4.11 -14.33
C LYS A 18 6.30 -3.93 -14.00
N GLY A 19 7.11 -4.97 -14.27
CA GLY A 19 8.55 -4.96 -13.98
C GLY A 19 8.89 -5.04 -12.50
N ASN A 20 10.10 -4.61 -12.16
CA ASN A 20 10.60 -4.59 -10.78
C ASN A 20 10.05 -3.37 -10.02
N MET A 21 9.57 -3.60 -8.79
CA MET A 21 9.07 -2.52 -7.94
C MET A 21 10.24 -1.73 -7.33
N THR A 22 10.35 -0.48 -7.74
CA THR A 22 11.23 0.51 -7.13
C THR A 22 10.50 1.25 -6.00
N VAL A 23 11.24 1.97 -5.16
CA VAL A 23 10.69 2.87 -4.14
C VAL A 23 9.63 3.82 -4.73
N MET A 24 9.95 4.47 -5.86
CA MET A 24 9.03 5.38 -6.54
C MET A 24 7.72 4.70 -6.96
N SER A 25 7.83 3.52 -7.57
CA SER A 25 6.66 2.75 -7.99
C SER A 25 5.80 2.31 -6.80
N TYR A 26 6.44 1.92 -5.69
CA TYR A 26 5.77 1.53 -4.46
C TYR A 26 4.98 2.71 -3.87
N THR A 27 5.61 3.87 -3.70
CA THR A 27 4.96 5.07 -3.21
C THR A 27 3.77 5.48 -4.10
N GLN A 28 3.90 5.35 -5.42
CA GLN A 28 2.81 5.67 -6.34
C GLN A 28 1.65 4.67 -6.27
N ILE A 29 1.94 3.39 -6.01
CA ILE A 29 0.91 2.38 -5.73
C ILE A 29 0.17 2.71 -4.43
N LEU A 30 0.88 3.07 -3.35
CA LEU A 30 0.26 3.46 -2.08
C LEU A 30 -0.63 4.70 -2.25
N LYS A 31 -0.13 5.76 -2.91
CA LYS A 31 -0.89 6.99 -3.21
C LYS A 31 -2.21 6.71 -3.92
N ARG A 32 -2.21 5.77 -4.88
CA ARG A 32 -3.40 5.46 -5.68
C ARG A 32 -4.36 4.52 -4.97
N ASN A 33 -3.88 3.60 -4.14
CA ASN A 33 -4.71 2.47 -3.70
C ASN A 33 -4.96 2.39 -2.20
N LEU A 34 -4.08 2.93 -1.34
CA LEU A 34 -4.16 2.69 0.10
C LEU A 34 -5.47 3.23 0.70
N LEU A 35 -5.70 4.54 0.60
CA LEU A 35 -6.90 5.18 1.15
C LEU A 35 -8.19 4.71 0.47
N LEU A 36 -8.13 4.40 -0.84
CA LEU A 36 -9.27 3.81 -1.53
C LEU A 36 -9.60 2.41 -1.01
N SER A 37 -8.59 1.65 -0.59
CA SER A 37 -8.79 0.33 0.02
C SER A 37 -9.35 0.44 1.43
N VAL A 38 -8.82 1.36 2.25
CA VAL A 38 -9.36 1.68 3.59
C VAL A 38 -10.84 2.04 3.50
N LYS A 39 -11.20 2.94 2.59
CA LYS A 39 -12.60 3.32 2.33
C LYS A 39 -13.44 2.15 1.84
N LYS A 40 -12.94 1.35 0.88
CA LYS A 40 -13.64 0.15 0.36
C LYS A 40 -13.91 -0.86 1.47
N LEU A 41 -12.96 -1.01 2.39
CA LEU A 41 -13.02 -1.93 3.51
C LEU A 41 -13.77 -1.35 4.71
N ASN A 42 -14.35 -0.15 4.59
CA ASN A 42 -15.05 0.56 5.66
C ASN A 42 -14.25 0.60 6.96
N MET A 43 -12.95 0.86 6.85
CA MET A 43 -12.06 1.03 7.99
C MET A 43 -12.11 2.48 8.47
N GLY A 44 -11.98 2.69 9.77
CA GLY A 44 -11.90 4.02 10.37
C GLY A 44 -10.58 4.73 10.05
N ASP A 45 -10.49 6.00 10.45
CA ASP A 45 -9.29 6.82 10.27
C ASP A 45 -8.11 6.37 11.17
N ASP A 46 -8.38 5.51 12.14
CA ASP A 46 -7.44 4.90 13.08
C ASP A 46 -6.84 3.57 12.57
N PHE A 47 -6.94 3.30 11.27
CA PHE A 47 -6.37 2.08 10.69
C PHE A 47 -4.85 2.03 10.81
N ILE A 48 -4.32 0.82 11.05
CA ILE A 48 -2.89 0.57 11.05
C ILE A 48 -2.48 0.00 9.69
N PHE A 49 -1.53 0.64 9.02
CA PHE A 49 -0.93 0.11 7.81
C PHE A 49 0.25 -0.82 8.14
N GLN A 50 0.18 -2.07 7.68
CA GLN A 50 1.24 -3.05 7.84
C GLN A 50 1.89 -3.40 6.49
N GLN A 51 3.21 -3.47 6.49
CA GLN A 51 4.05 -3.90 5.37
C GLN A 51 5.30 -4.63 5.90
N ASP A 52 5.99 -5.39 5.05
CA ASP A 52 7.25 -6.05 5.43
C ASP A 52 8.42 -5.04 5.58
N ASN A 53 9.56 -5.55 6.05
CA ASN A 53 10.76 -4.75 6.30
C ASN A 53 11.67 -4.55 5.08
N ASP A 54 11.18 -4.75 3.85
CA ASP A 54 12.01 -4.56 2.67
C ASP A 54 12.58 -3.13 2.62
N PRO A 55 13.89 -2.94 2.31
CA PRO A 55 14.51 -1.63 2.23
C PRO A 55 13.71 -0.59 1.42
N LYS A 56 12.99 -1.02 0.39
CA LYS A 56 12.18 -0.11 -0.44
C LYS A 56 10.95 0.46 0.29
N HIS A 57 10.45 -0.23 1.30
CA HIS A 57 9.33 0.19 2.13
C HIS A 57 9.76 1.11 3.29
N LYS A 58 11.05 1.05 3.67
CA LYS A 58 11.67 1.92 4.68
C LYS A 58 12.44 3.11 4.11
N ALA A 59 12.53 3.21 2.80
CA ALA A 59 13.22 4.32 2.15
C ALA A 59 12.57 5.66 2.57
N SER A 60 13.39 6.69 2.80
CA SER A 60 12.92 8.02 3.23
C SER A 60 11.79 8.56 2.34
N PHE A 61 11.84 8.29 1.04
CA PHE A 61 10.79 8.70 0.10
C PHE A 61 9.43 8.01 0.36
N THR A 62 9.44 6.75 0.77
CA THR A 62 8.23 6.03 1.20
C THR A 62 7.77 6.50 2.58
N ASN A 63 8.68 6.84 3.49
CA ASN A 63 8.31 7.39 4.80
C ASN A 63 7.62 8.74 4.68
N ASN A 64 8.00 9.60 3.73
CA ASN A 64 7.33 10.89 3.49
C ASN A 64 5.88 10.76 2.98
N PHE A 65 5.43 9.55 2.63
CA PHE A 65 4.04 9.30 2.26
C PHE A 65 3.13 9.07 3.47
N PHE A 66 3.69 8.57 4.59
CA PHE A 66 2.98 8.38 5.85
C PHE A 66 3.08 9.66 6.69
#